data_AF-A0A6P6YCS9-F1
#
_entry.id   AF-A0A6P6YCS9-F1
#
_cell.length_a   1.000
_cell.length_b   1.000
_cell.length_c   1.000
_cell.angle_alpha   90.00
_cell.angle_beta   90.00
_cell.angle_gamma   90.00
#
_symmetry.space_group_name_H-M   'P 1'
#
loop_
_entity.id
_entity.type
_entity.pdbx_description
1 polymer ?
#
loop_
_entity_poly.entity_id
_entity_poly.type
_entity_poly.pdbx_seq_one_letter_code
_entity_poly.pdbx_strand_id
1 'polypeptide(L)'
;MITEDYAKAFDHGARVRNEGACHQPRSMIIYVNKTDPSKVHLPRGTVLHRCNDQTGCCSNPSESCVAIEMQTVELYFITITLQVQSPFKNRRVRQSPKIEKLLFTNHTLCGCRIRNSSDQDINSDDDHNRENEVDL
;
A
#
# COMPACT_ATOMS: atom_id res chain seq x y z
N MET A 1 -44.98 14.36 7.95
CA MET A 1 -44.84 13.53 6.73
C MET A 1 -43.36 13.52 6.39
N ILE A 2 -42.71 12.36 6.40
CA ILE A 2 -41.30 12.26 5.98
C ILE A 2 -41.29 12.41 4.46
N THR A 3 -40.47 13.29 3.93
CA THR A 3 -40.35 13.50 2.48
C THR A 3 -39.57 12.35 1.84
N GLU A 4 -39.80 12.11 0.54
CA GLU A 4 -39.05 11.11 -0.22
C GLU A 4 -37.53 11.35 -0.14
N ASP A 5 -37.11 12.61 -0.19
CA ASP A 5 -35.71 13.02 -0.07
C ASP A 5 -35.10 12.60 1.28
N TYR A 6 -35.87 12.72 2.37
CA TYR A 6 -35.39 12.31 3.68
C TYR A 6 -35.18 10.79 3.75
N ALA A 7 -36.09 10.00 3.18
CA ALA A 7 -35.93 8.54 3.12
C ALA A 7 -34.67 8.15 2.32
N LYS A 8 -34.46 8.77 1.15
CA LYS A 8 -33.26 8.53 0.33
C LYS A 8 -31.96 8.92 1.05
N ALA A 9 -31.96 10.05 1.77
CA ALA A 9 -30.81 10.48 2.54
C ALA A 9 -30.51 9.51 3.70
N PHE A 10 -31.54 9.02 4.38
CA PHE A 10 -31.40 8.03 5.45
C PHE A 10 -30.82 6.71 4.93
N ASP A 11 -31.36 6.20 3.81
CA ASP A 11 -30.89 4.96 3.18
C ASP A 11 -29.44 5.07 2.70
N HIS A 12 -29.07 6.21 2.10
CA HIS A 12 -27.67 6.49 1.74
C HIS A 12 -26.77 6.42 2.97
N GLY A 13 -27.15 7.11 4.06
CA GLY A 13 -26.37 7.10 5.30
C GLY A 13 -26.24 5.70 5.89
N ALA A 14 -27.28 4.87 5.82
CA ALA A 14 -27.22 3.47 6.22
C ALA A 14 -26.25 2.67 5.34
N ARG A 15 -26.25 2.87 4.02
CA ARG A 15 -25.31 2.22 3.11
C ARG A 15 -23.86 2.55 3.45
N VAL A 16 -23.54 3.83 3.66
CA VAL A 16 -22.18 4.25 4.03
C VAL A 16 -21.74 3.64 5.36
N ARG A 17 -22.61 3.60 6.37
CA ARG A 17 -22.30 2.96 7.65
C ARG A 17 -22.08 1.44 7.53
N ASN A 18 -22.84 0.77 6.69
CA ASN A 18 -22.76 -0.69 6.56
C ASN A 18 -21.59 -1.13 5.65
N GLU A 19 -21.33 -0.39 4.57
CA GLU A 19 -20.39 -0.80 3.53
C GLU A 19 -19.07 -0.03 3.58
N GLY A 20 -19.07 1.18 4.13
CA GLY A 20 -17.94 2.12 4.07
C GLY A 20 -17.44 2.57 5.45
N ALA A 21 -17.86 1.96 6.55
CA ALA A 21 -17.36 2.34 7.87
C ALA A 21 -15.86 1.99 8.02
N CYS A 22 -15.12 2.89 8.67
CA CYS A 22 -13.69 2.69 8.95
C CYS A 22 -13.47 1.68 10.09
N HIS A 23 -13.53 0.39 9.76
CA HIS A 23 -13.15 -0.68 10.68
C HIS A 23 -12.40 -1.82 9.97
N GLN A 24 -12.81 -2.18 8.75
CA GLN A 24 -12.22 -3.27 8.00
C GLN A 24 -11.24 -2.74 6.93
N PRO A 25 -9.95 -3.14 6.98
CA PRO A 25 -9.01 -2.89 5.90
C PRO A 25 -9.51 -3.43 4.56
N ARG A 26 -9.27 -2.69 3.45
CA ARG A 26 -9.66 -3.10 2.09
C ARG A 26 -8.47 -3.52 1.26
N SER A 27 -8.69 -4.50 0.38
CA SER A 27 -7.67 -4.99 -0.54
C SER A 27 -7.27 -3.92 -1.55
N MET A 28 -5.96 -3.69 -1.69
CA MET A 28 -5.37 -2.74 -2.62
C MET A 28 -4.13 -3.34 -3.29
N ILE A 29 -3.89 -2.99 -4.55
CA ILE A 29 -2.66 -3.33 -5.25
C ILE A 29 -1.56 -2.36 -4.85
N ILE A 30 -0.48 -2.89 -4.29
CA ILE A 30 0.74 -2.16 -3.95
C ILE A 30 1.85 -2.61 -4.90
N TYR A 31 2.37 -1.67 -5.69
CA TYR A 31 3.47 -1.93 -6.62
C TYR A 31 4.81 -1.95 -5.87
N VAL A 32 5.59 -3.01 -6.10
CA VAL A 32 6.85 -3.28 -5.38
C VAL A 32 7.95 -2.28 -5.73
N ASN A 33 7.99 -1.84 -6.99
CA ASN A 33 8.98 -0.89 -7.46
C ASN A 33 8.30 0.10 -8.39
N LYS A 34 8.10 1.32 -7.89
CA LYS A 34 7.44 2.39 -8.62
C LYS A 34 8.40 3.20 -9.50
N THR A 35 9.70 3.18 -9.20
CA THR A 35 10.65 4.20 -9.66
C THR A 35 11.87 3.65 -10.40
N ASP A 36 12.35 2.44 -10.10
CA ASP A 36 13.54 1.87 -10.74
C ASP A 36 13.15 0.95 -11.93
N PRO A 37 13.31 1.40 -13.19
CA PRO A 37 13.00 0.60 -14.36
C PRO A 37 14.03 -0.51 -14.64
N SER A 38 15.18 -0.51 -13.96
CA SER A 38 16.23 -1.50 -14.13
C SER A 38 15.94 -2.82 -13.41
N LYS A 39 14.91 -2.86 -12.56
CA LYS A 39 14.56 -4.04 -11.75
C LYS A 39 13.07 -4.36 -11.86
N VAL A 40 12.78 -5.51 -12.43
CA VAL A 40 11.40 -6.01 -12.59
C VAL A 40 11.12 -7.10 -11.56
N HIS A 41 10.05 -6.91 -10.79
CA HIS A 41 9.51 -7.93 -9.88
C HIS A 41 8.33 -8.64 -10.56
N LEU A 42 8.25 -9.95 -10.38
CA LEU A 42 7.14 -10.78 -10.82
C LEU A 42 6.54 -11.50 -9.59
N PRO A 43 5.25 -11.22 -9.25
CA PRO A 43 4.37 -10.22 -9.88
C PRO A 43 4.85 -8.77 -9.69
N ARG A 44 4.39 -7.83 -10.53
CA ARG A 44 4.80 -6.40 -10.48
C ARG A 44 4.26 -5.69 -9.22
N GLY A 45 3.15 -6.17 -8.69
CA GLY A 45 2.52 -5.68 -7.47
C GLY A 45 1.92 -6.83 -6.69
N THR A 46 1.54 -6.53 -5.46
CA THR A 46 0.93 -7.48 -4.53
C THR A 46 -0.37 -6.92 -3.98
N VAL A 47 -1.23 -7.81 -3.48
CA VAL A 47 -2.47 -7.44 -2.80
C VAL A 47 -2.17 -7.32 -1.32
N LEU A 48 -2.42 -6.14 -0.75
CA LEU A 48 -2.36 -5.90 0.69
C LEU A 48 -3.65 -5.26 1.17
N HIS A 49 -3.96 -5.44 2.45
CA HIS A 49 -5.06 -4.77 3.10
C HIS A 49 -4.60 -3.42 3.64
N ARG A 50 -5.31 -2.35 3.27
CA ARG A 50 -4.99 -0.97 3.67
C ARG A 50 -6.24 -0.26 4.20
N CYS A 51 -6.00 0.67 5.10
CA CYS A 51 -6.97 1.64 5.62
C CYS A 51 -6.71 2.95 4.90
N ASN A 52 -7.74 3.58 4.36
CA ASN A 52 -7.63 4.88 3.71
C ASN A 52 -8.98 5.60 3.69
N ASP A 53 -8.96 6.91 3.51
CA ASP A 53 -10.15 7.76 3.41
C ASP A 53 -10.97 7.49 2.13
N GLN A 54 -10.43 6.76 1.15
CA GLN A 54 -11.15 6.40 -0.08
C GLN A 54 -12.09 5.20 0.09
N THR A 55 -11.83 4.37 1.11
CA THR A 55 -12.53 3.11 1.33
C THR A 55 -13.12 2.98 2.74
N GLY A 56 -12.79 3.91 3.64
CA GLY A 56 -13.36 4.04 4.97
C GLY A 56 -13.80 5.48 5.25
N CYS A 57 -14.98 5.62 5.86
CA CYS A 57 -15.61 6.89 6.20
C CYS A 57 -15.66 7.05 7.72
N CYS A 58 -15.23 8.22 8.19
CA CYS A 58 -15.33 8.65 9.58
C CYS A 58 -16.49 9.64 9.74
N SER A 59 -17.11 9.64 10.93
CA SER A 59 -18.24 10.54 11.19
C SER A 59 -17.80 11.99 11.41
N ASN A 60 -16.57 12.20 11.90
CA ASN A 60 -16.00 13.52 12.11
C ASN A 60 -15.12 13.92 10.91
N PRO A 61 -15.33 15.10 10.30
CA PRO A 61 -14.51 15.57 9.17
C PRO A 61 -13.03 15.83 9.53
N SER A 62 -12.70 15.97 10.80
CA SER A 62 -11.32 16.12 11.28
C SER A 62 -10.58 14.78 11.46
N GLU A 63 -11.28 13.65 11.29
CA GLU A 63 -10.71 12.32 11.40
C GLU A 63 -10.33 11.75 10.03
N SER A 64 -9.35 10.85 10.03
CA SER A 64 -8.96 10.03 8.89
C SER A 64 -9.03 8.55 9.25
N CYS A 65 -9.31 7.72 8.25
CA CYS A 65 -9.35 6.29 8.39
C CYS A 65 -7.94 5.69 8.29
N VAL A 66 -7.38 5.31 9.45
CA VAL A 66 -6.00 4.83 9.56
C VAL A 66 -5.94 3.41 10.13
N ALA A 67 -4.80 2.75 9.98
CA ALA A 67 -4.54 1.50 10.68
C ALA A 67 -4.41 1.74 12.17
N ILE A 68 -5.08 0.93 12.98
CA ILE A 68 -4.86 0.85 14.42
C ILE A 68 -4.17 -0.46 14.82
N GLU A 69 -4.22 -1.46 13.94
CA GLU A 69 -3.42 -2.69 14.04
C GLU A 69 -2.85 -3.08 12.67
N MET A 70 -1.65 -3.65 12.68
CA MET A 70 -0.93 -4.04 11.48
C MET A 70 -0.04 -5.26 11.74
N GLN A 71 0.33 -5.94 10.66
CA GLN A 71 1.26 -7.05 10.65
C GLN A 71 2.29 -6.87 9.55
N THR A 72 3.54 -7.23 9.84
CA THR A 72 4.59 -7.36 8.82
C THR A 72 4.42 -8.71 8.13
N VAL A 73 4.34 -8.71 6.80
CA VAL A 73 4.26 -9.92 5.98
C VAL A 73 5.46 -10.02 5.07
N GLU A 74 6.05 -11.20 5.00
CA GLU A 74 7.11 -11.53 4.05
C GLU A 74 6.50 -12.09 2.77
N LEU A 75 6.80 -11.47 1.64
CA LEU A 75 6.33 -11.90 0.32
C LEU A 75 7.51 -12.16 -0.62
N TYR A 76 7.29 -13.06 -1.57
CA TYR A 76 8.34 -13.63 -2.41
C TYR A 76 8.15 -13.18 -3.85
N PHE A 77 9.21 -12.67 -4.44
CA PHE A 77 9.19 -12.15 -5.81
C PHE A 77 10.30 -12.77 -6.64
N ILE A 78 9.98 -13.09 -7.89
CA ILE A 78 11.00 -13.34 -8.89
C ILE A 78 11.47 -11.97 -9.38
N THR A 79 12.75 -11.69 -9.21
CA THR A 79 13.40 -10.43 -9.60
C THR A 79 14.27 -10.65 -10.84
N ILE A 80 14.11 -9.78 -11.83
CA ILE A 80 14.89 -9.74 -13.06
C ILE A 80 15.54 -8.36 -13.20
N THR A 81 16.87 -8.33 -13.19
CA THR A 81 17.65 -7.10 -13.43
C THR A 81 17.88 -6.89 -14.91
N LEU A 82 17.45 -5.74 -15.42
CA LEU A 82 17.65 -5.26 -16.77
C LEU A 82 18.92 -4.41 -16.81
N GLN A 83 20.07 -5.00 -17.11
CA GLN A 83 21.28 -4.20 -17.34
C GLN A 83 21.13 -3.40 -18.65
N VAL A 84 21.25 -2.07 -18.56
CA VAL A 84 21.48 -1.21 -19.71
C VAL A 84 22.92 -1.50 -20.18
N GLN A 85 23.08 -2.15 -21.32
CA GLN A 85 24.41 -2.33 -21.89
C GLN A 85 25.02 -0.97 -22.22
N SER A 86 26.28 -0.82 -21.85
CA SER A 86 27.21 0.12 -22.45
C SER A 86 27.09 0.12 -23.99
N PRO A 87 27.33 1.25 -24.67
CA PRO A 87 27.28 1.35 -26.14
C PRO A 87 28.25 0.41 -26.87
N PHE A 88 29.13 -0.29 -26.15
CA PHE A 88 30.10 -1.24 -26.69
C PHE A 88 29.85 -2.67 -26.18
N LYS A 89 28.78 -3.34 -26.65
CA LYS A 89 28.64 -4.80 -26.92
C LYS A 89 27.16 -5.18 -26.96
N ASN A 90 26.73 -5.67 -28.11
CA ASN A 90 25.38 -6.21 -28.40
C ASN A 90 25.07 -7.52 -27.65
N ARG A 91 25.25 -7.59 -26.33
CA ARG A 91 24.91 -8.77 -25.53
C ARG A 91 24.10 -8.39 -24.30
N ARG A 92 22.76 -8.50 -24.41
CA ARG A 92 21.84 -8.50 -23.25
C ARG A 92 22.18 -9.74 -22.43
N VAL A 93 23.06 -9.59 -21.46
CA VAL A 93 23.25 -10.60 -20.42
C VAL A 93 21.98 -10.56 -19.58
N ARG A 94 20.99 -11.40 -19.93
CA ARG A 94 19.86 -11.67 -19.04
C ARG A 94 20.46 -12.31 -17.79
N GLN A 95 20.51 -11.56 -16.70
CA GLN A 95 20.84 -12.18 -15.41
C GLN A 95 19.78 -13.23 -15.12
N SER A 96 20.21 -14.34 -14.51
CA SER A 96 19.28 -15.39 -14.07
C SER A 96 18.27 -14.78 -13.09
N PRO A 97 16.96 -15.12 -13.20
CA PRO A 97 15.97 -14.67 -12.23
C PRO A 97 16.39 -15.06 -10.81
N LYS A 98 16.20 -14.15 -9.86
CA LYS A 98 16.48 -14.39 -8.43
C LYS A 98 15.19 -14.37 -7.64
N ILE A 99 15.13 -15.12 -6.54
CA ILE A 99 14.06 -14.97 -5.56
C ILE A 99 14.49 -13.92 -4.55
N GLU A 100 13.71 -12.87 -4.41
CA GLU A 100 13.85 -11.87 -3.35
C GLU A 100 12.67 -11.95 -2.40
N LYS A 101 12.96 -11.81 -1.12
CA LYS A 101 11.95 -11.71 -0.06
C LYS A 101 11.85 -10.26 0.35
N LEU A 102 10.64 -9.73 0.28
CA LEU A 102 10.35 -8.33 0.57
C LEU A 102 9.34 -8.27 1.71
N LEU A 103 9.54 -7.34 2.62
CA LEU A 103 8.67 -7.15 3.78
C LEU A 103 7.66 -6.04 3.47
N PHE A 104 6.41 -6.28 3.84
CA PHE A 104 5.32 -5.31 3.67
C PHE A 104 4.51 -5.16 4.93
N THR A 105 3.92 -3.98 5.10
CA THR A 105 2.92 -3.72 6.14
C THR A 105 1.52 -4.05 5.61
N ASN A 106 0.84 -4.99 6.26
CA ASN A 106 -0.57 -5.33 6.00
C ASN A 106 -1.42 -4.87 7.18
N HIS A 107 -2.41 -4.01 6.95
CA HIS A 107 -3.29 -3.54 8.01
C HIS A 107 -4.28 -4.65 8.39
N THR A 108 -4.58 -4.81 9.67
CA THR A 108 -5.50 -5.84 10.19
C THR A 108 -6.75 -5.25 10.82
N LEU A 109 -6.68 -4.01 11.31
CA LEU A 109 -7.80 -3.27 11.87
C LEU A 109 -7.67 -1.77 11.54
N CYS A 110 -8.78 -1.14 11.13
CA CYS A 110 -8.86 0.29 10.91
C CYS A 110 -9.60 1.00 12.03
N GLY A 111 -9.35 2.30 12.19
CA GLY A 111 -10.12 3.16 13.07
C GLY A 111 -9.99 4.62 12.67
N CYS A 112 -10.95 5.42 13.10
CA CYS A 112 -10.94 6.87 12.92
C CYS A 112 -10.01 7.53 13.95
N ARG A 113 -9.05 8.30 13.46
CA ARG A 113 -8.13 9.10 14.30
C ARG A 113 -8.13 10.54 13.82
N ILE A 114 -8.02 11.48 14.75
CA ILE A 114 -7.84 12.89 14.42
C ILE A 114 -6.58 13.04 13.58
N ARG A 115 -6.66 13.84 12.52
CA ARG A 115 -5.49 14.23 11.71
C ARG A 115 -4.56 15.09 12.55
N ASN A 116 -3.74 14.47 13.39
CA ASN A 116 -2.65 15.17 14.04
C ASN A 116 -1.58 15.45 12.99
N SER A 117 -1.14 16.71 12.89
CA SER A 117 -0.08 17.14 11.96
C SER A 117 1.27 16.46 12.19
N SER A 118 1.40 15.62 13.22
CA SER A 118 2.60 14.90 13.61
C SER A 118 2.64 13.43 13.16
N ASP A 119 1.55 12.87 12.62
CA ASP A 119 1.49 11.46 12.17
C ASP A 119 1.66 11.31 10.65
N GLN A 120 2.10 12.37 9.96
CA GLN A 120 2.35 12.34 8.51
C GLN A 120 3.60 11.57 8.08
N ASP A 121 4.38 11.03 9.02
CA ASP A 121 5.70 10.43 8.74
C ASP A 121 5.81 8.89 8.93
N ILE A 122 4.70 8.15 9.03
CA ILE A 122 4.74 6.65 9.10
C ILE A 122 3.94 5.99 7.96
N ASN A 123 3.88 6.63 6.80
CA ASN A 123 3.50 5.97 5.54
C ASN A 123 4.40 6.41 4.38
N SER A 124 5.70 6.49 4.65
CA SER A 124 6.76 6.35 3.65
C SER A 124 7.46 4.99 3.85
N ASP A 125 6.70 3.90 3.80
CA ASP A 125 7.27 2.57 3.56
C ASP A 125 7.62 2.47 2.07
N ASP A 126 8.85 2.84 1.72
CA ASP A 126 9.67 2.21 0.67
C ASP A 126 11.10 2.79 0.74
N ASP A 127 11.81 2.55 1.85
CA ASP A 127 13.28 2.60 1.86
C ASP A 127 13.80 1.22 2.26
N HIS A 128 13.91 0.33 1.26
CA HIS A 128 14.58 -0.94 1.43
C HIS A 128 16.09 -0.72 1.54
N ASN A 129 16.56 -0.75 2.79
CA ASN A 129 17.80 -1.35 3.29
C ASN A 129 19.03 -1.34 2.34
N ARG A 130 20.01 -0.47 2.64
CA ARG A 130 21.42 -0.69 2.26
C ARG A 130 22.19 -1.17 3.49
N GLU A 131 22.54 -2.45 3.51
CA GLU A 131 23.71 -2.93 4.25
C GLU A 131 24.59 -3.72 3.28
N ASN A 132 25.81 -3.22 3.02
CA ASN A 132 27.07 -3.97 3.20
C ASN A 132 28.31 -3.17 2.76
N GLU A 133 29.30 -3.15 3.66
CA GLU A 133 30.76 -3.05 3.51
C GLU A 133 31.41 -1.87 2.76
N VAL A 134 32.30 -1.14 3.46
CA VAL A 134 33.76 -1.26 3.25
C VAL A 134 34.48 -1.02 4.58
N ASP A 135 35.09 -2.08 5.13
CA ASP A 135 36.33 -1.98 5.90
C ASP A 135 37.48 -1.71 4.91
N LEU A 136 38.19 -0.59 5.09
CA LEU A 136 39.62 -0.31 4.83
C LEU A 136 39.91 1.19 4.86
#